data_AF-A0A0S8E467-F1
#
_entry.id   AF-A0A0S8E467-F1
#
_cell.length_a   1.000
_cell.length_b   1.000
_cell.length_c   1.000
_cell.angle_alpha   90.00
_cell.angle_beta   90.00
_cell.angle_gamma   90.00
#
_symmetry.space_group_name_H-M   'P 1'
#
loop_
_entity.id
_entity.type
_entity.pdbx_description
1 polymer ?
#
loop_
_entity_poly.entity_id
_entity_poly.type
_entity_poly.pdbx_seq_one_letter_code
_entity_poly.pdbx_strand_id
1 'polypeptide(L)'
;MPAGPKRFVAATVVLVTLVGCGPNPGGPRAQGLGGADTSGPRALLADWHASLVAGEKGAYLACFVGSQDELVLALALMEVVQASYAFHDAVVAAYGEQGWQLFQASKGARVDLFPRDPNWTATITLARLGDAAFGYLRTGRVPLHLSREGEGWRLHASGLVPPGFEAKRAADYLFRWAATLRELAPKIGEKRVEAERARVQVTEDFHRRIAPAEQPEAAAALDFFMMH
;
A
#
# COMPACT_ATOMS: atom_id res chain seq x y z
N MET A 1 18.40 60.06 22.02
CA MET A 1 19.29 58.97 22.47
C MET A 1 18.79 58.48 23.82
N PRO A 2 18.76 57.17 24.17
CA PRO A 2 19.15 55.97 23.40
C PRO A 2 17.96 55.03 23.09
N ALA A 3 18.07 54.35 21.95
CA ALA A 3 17.20 53.27 21.50
C ALA A 3 17.55 51.96 22.22
N GLY A 4 16.53 51.25 22.71
CA GLY A 4 16.70 49.94 23.36
C GLY A 4 17.11 48.84 22.36
N PRO A 5 17.93 47.86 22.78
CA PRO A 5 18.46 46.83 21.90
C PRO A 5 17.37 45.81 21.52
N LYS A 6 17.16 45.65 20.21
CA LYS A 6 16.40 44.55 19.60
C LYS A 6 17.23 43.28 19.68
N ARG A 7 16.78 42.27 20.43
CA ARG A 7 17.37 40.93 20.42
C ARG A 7 16.91 40.18 19.18
N PHE A 8 17.81 40.00 18.22
CA PHE A 8 17.67 39.07 17.11
C PHE A 8 18.02 37.66 17.62
N VAL A 9 17.06 36.72 17.52
CA VAL A 9 17.34 35.30 17.67
C VAL A 9 17.77 34.80 16.30
N ALA A 10 19.08 34.59 16.14
CA ALA A 10 19.65 33.95 14.97
C ALA A 10 19.34 32.44 15.04
N ALA A 11 18.49 31.96 14.13
CA ALA A 11 18.32 30.53 13.90
C ALA A 11 19.56 29.99 13.19
N THR A 12 20.29 29.12 13.87
CA THR A 12 21.44 28.39 13.33
C THR A 12 20.96 27.42 12.25
N VAL A 13 21.26 27.72 10.99
CA VAL A 13 21.19 26.77 9.88
C VAL A 13 22.46 25.93 9.93
N VAL A 14 22.35 24.67 10.34
CA VAL A 14 23.46 23.70 10.21
C VAL A 14 23.48 23.24 8.75
N LEU A 15 24.33 23.89 7.96
CA LEU A 15 24.67 23.49 6.60
C LEU A 15 25.71 22.37 6.69
N VAL A 16 25.31 21.11 6.52
CA VAL A 16 26.27 20.00 6.35
C VAL A 16 26.71 19.98 4.90
N THR A 17 27.87 20.57 4.64
CA THR A 17 28.64 20.40 3.40
C THR A 17 29.43 19.10 3.48
N LEU A 18 29.21 18.19 2.53
CA LEU A 18 30.18 17.15 2.19
C LEU A 18 30.49 17.26 0.70
N VAL A 19 31.60 17.95 0.42
CA VAL A 19 32.34 17.85 -0.82
C VAL A 19 33.44 16.81 -0.60
N GLY A 20 33.52 15.82 -1.47
CA GLY A 20 34.59 14.85 -1.53
C GLY A 20 34.55 14.07 -2.85
N CYS A 21 35.21 14.61 -3.88
CA CYS A 21 35.45 13.94 -5.15
C CYS A 21 36.53 12.86 -5.03
N GLY A 22 36.28 11.68 -5.61
CA GLY A 22 37.26 10.64 -5.91
C GLY A 22 36.57 9.37 -6.43
N PRO A 23 36.97 8.77 -7.58
CA PRO A 23 36.31 7.60 -8.13
C PRO A 23 36.83 6.34 -7.42
N ASN A 24 35.97 5.67 -6.66
CA ASN A 24 36.29 4.41 -6.00
C ASN A 24 35.57 3.26 -6.73
N PRO A 25 36.25 2.42 -7.53
CA PRO A 25 35.65 1.26 -8.16
C PRO A 25 35.59 0.13 -7.11
N GLY A 26 34.61 0.22 -6.22
CA GLY A 26 34.47 -0.72 -5.10
C GLY A 26 33.40 -0.30 -4.11
N GLY A 27 32.29 0.26 -4.60
CA GLY A 27 31.21 0.77 -3.77
C GLY A 27 30.72 -0.30 -2.77
N PRO A 28 30.55 0.07 -1.48
CA PRO A 28 30.08 -0.86 -0.47
C PRO A 28 28.67 -1.34 -0.84
N ARG A 29 28.47 -2.66 -0.79
CA ARG A 29 27.14 -3.28 -0.78
C ARG A 29 26.26 -2.48 0.17
N ALA A 30 25.10 -2.03 -0.31
CA ALA A 30 24.05 -1.50 0.54
C ALA A 30 23.85 -2.51 1.69
N GLN A 31 24.24 -2.13 2.91
CA GLN A 31 23.94 -2.89 4.10
C GLN A 31 22.42 -2.90 4.22
N GLY A 32 21.84 -4.08 3.95
CA GLY A 32 20.42 -4.30 4.00
C GLY A 32 19.88 -3.89 5.35
N LEU A 33 18.80 -3.10 5.32
CA LEU A 33 17.87 -2.98 6.43
C LEU A 33 17.57 -4.40 6.94
N GLY A 34 17.74 -4.61 8.25
CA GLY A 34 17.76 -5.91 8.92
C GLY A 34 16.79 -6.92 8.31
N GLY A 35 17.34 -8.01 7.79
CA GLY A 35 16.57 -9.06 7.16
C GLY A 35 15.65 -9.74 8.17
N ALA A 36 14.35 -9.77 7.88
CA ALA A 36 13.44 -10.67 8.56
C ALA A 36 13.98 -12.11 8.41
N ASP A 37 14.20 -12.78 9.55
CA ASP A 37 14.59 -14.19 9.61
C ASP A 37 13.40 -15.06 9.21
N THR A 38 13.21 -15.16 7.90
CA THR A 38 12.10 -15.84 7.25
C THR A 38 12.53 -17.27 6.94
N SER A 39 12.56 -18.10 7.98
CA SER A 39 12.96 -19.52 7.91
C SER A 39 12.22 -20.35 6.83
N GLY A 40 11.13 -19.83 6.25
CA GLY A 40 10.48 -20.37 5.05
C GLY A 40 9.50 -19.39 4.40
N PRO A 41 8.94 -19.74 3.23
CA PRO A 41 8.04 -18.85 2.48
C PRO A 41 6.76 -18.50 3.27
N ARG A 42 6.29 -19.41 4.13
CA ARG A 42 5.13 -19.16 4.99
C ARG A 42 5.42 -18.14 6.10
N ALA A 43 6.63 -18.17 6.67
CA ALA A 43 7.05 -17.18 7.66
C ALA A 43 7.12 -15.79 7.03
N LEU A 44 7.70 -15.67 5.82
CA LEU A 44 7.69 -14.41 5.06
C LEU A 44 6.27 -13.89 4.84
N LEU A 45 5.32 -14.74 4.43
CA LEU A 45 3.94 -14.29 4.23
C LEU A 45 3.30 -13.81 5.53
N ALA A 46 3.57 -14.48 6.65
CA ALA A 46 3.09 -14.05 7.96
C ALA A 46 3.67 -12.69 8.35
N ASP A 47 4.96 -12.47 8.17
CA ASP A 47 5.63 -11.19 8.47
C ASP A 47 5.14 -10.06 7.54
N TRP A 48 4.99 -10.35 6.25
CA TRP A 48 4.43 -9.43 5.26
C TRP A 48 3.00 -9.03 5.61
N HIS A 49 2.16 -9.99 5.97
CA HIS A 49 0.77 -9.73 6.35
C HIS A 49 0.69 -8.97 7.68
N ALA A 50 1.47 -9.36 8.69
CA ALA A 50 1.51 -8.68 9.98
C ALA A 50 1.93 -7.22 9.84
N SER A 51 3.00 -6.95 9.08
CA SER A 51 3.46 -5.58 8.80
C SER A 51 2.45 -4.77 7.98
N LEU A 52 1.78 -5.41 7.00
CA LEU A 52 0.69 -4.80 6.25
C LEU A 52 -0.47 -4.41 7.16
N VAL A 53 -0.89 -5.28 8.09
CA VAL A 53 -1.99 -5.00 9.04
C VAL A 53 -1.59 -3.91 10.04
N ALA A 54 -0.39 -3.98 10.59
CA ALA A 54 0.12 -3.04 11.58
C ALA A 54 0.48 -1.65 11.01
N GLY A 55 0.58 -1.51 9.68
CA GLY A 55 1.00 -0.25 9.07
C GLY A 55 2.52 0.00 9.17
N GLU A 56 3.32 -1.04 9.38
CA GLU A 56 4.78 -0.94 9.54
C GLU A 56 5.51 -0.90 8.20
N LYS A 57 5.59 0.30 7.59
CA LYS A 57 6.12 0.49 6.23
C LYS A 57 7.50 -0.10 6.00
N GLY A 58 8.42 0.05 6.97
CA GLY A 58 9.77 -0.47 6.87
C GLY A 58 9.81 -2.00 6.81
N ALA A 59 9.09 -2.66 7.74
CA ALA A 59 8.98 -4.12 7.79
C ALA A 59 8.26 -4.68 6.55
N TYR A 60 7.20 -4.00 6.11
CA TYR A 60 6.47 -4.36 4.90
C TYR A 60 7.36 -4.35 3.66
N LEU A 61 8.09 -3.25 3.41
CA LEU A 61 8.95 -3.14 2.24
C LEU A 61 10.18 -4.06 2.31
N ALA A 62 10.66 -4.40 3.51
CA ALA A 62 11.74 -5.37 3.68
C ALA A 62 11.38 -6.79 3.22
N CYS A 63 10.08 -7.09 3.08
CA CYS A 63 9.61 -8.37 2.56
C CYS A 63 9.75 -8.49 1.03
N PHE A 64 9.95 -7.38 0.31
CA PHE A 64 9.92 -7.36 -1.15
C PHE A 64 11.30 -7.25 -1.80
N VAL A 65 11.37 -7.72 -3.04
CA VAL A 65 12.43 -7.43 -4.01
C VAL A 65 11.80 -7.01 -5.34
N GLY A 66 12.53 -6.17 -6.09
CA GLY A 66 12.09 -5.63 -7.37
C GLY A 66 12.84 -4.36 -7.74
N SER A 67 12.52 -3.82 -8.91
CA SER A 67 12.94 -2.48 -9.33
C SER A 67 12.33 -1.40 -8.44
N GLN A 68 12.87 -0.18 -8.53
CA GLN A 68 12.37 0.95 -7.74
C GLN A 68 10.87 1.21 -7.97
N ASP A 69 10.40 1.17 -9.22
CA ASP A 69 8.99 1.42 -9.54
C ASP A 69 8.07 0.30 -9.01
N GLU A 70 8.52 -0.94 -9.00
CA GLU A 70 7.77 -2.07 -8.41
C GLU A 70 7.69 -1.96 -6.89
N LEU A 71 8.76 -1.52 -6.23
CA LEU A 71 8.73 -1.26 -4.79
C LEU A 71 7.84 -0.07 -4.42
N VAL A 72 7.76 0.95 -5.30
CA VAL A 72 6.80 2.06 -5.17
C VAL A 72 5.37 1.55 -5.31
N LEU A 73 5.11 0.61 -6.22
CA LEU A 73 3.81 -0.07 -6.33
C LEU A 73 3.46 -0.85 -5.06
N ALA A 74 4.40 -1.61 -4.49
CA ALA A 74 4.17 -2.31 -3.23
C ALA A 74 3.81 -1.32 -2.10
N LEU A 75 4.52 -0.19 -2.00
CA LEU A 75 4.17 0.87 -1.05
C LEU A 75 2.76 1.42 -1.29
N ALA A 76 2.39 1.68 -2.55
CA ALA A 76 1.07 2.21 -2.88
C ALA A 76 -0.05 1.22 -2.49
N LEU A 77 0.19 -0.09 -2.63
CA LEU A 77 -0.72 -1.13 -2.16
C LEU A 77 -0.91 -1.07 -0.63
N MET A 78 0.17 -0.95 0.13
CA MET A 78 0.06 -0.78 1.58
C MET A 78 -0.76 0.46 1.96
N GLU A 79 -0.54 1.56 1.27
CA GLU A 79 -1.20 2.84 1.55
C GLU A 79 -2.70 2.79 1.27
N VAL A 80 -3.13 2.11 0.21
CA VAL A 80 -4.55 1.89 -0.06
C VAL A 80 -5.17 0.95 0.97
N VAL A 81 -4.49 -0.14 1.36
CA VAL A 81 -5.01 -1.06 2.39
C VAL A 81 -5.24 -0.35 3.72
N GLN A 82 -4.27 0.45 4.15
CA GLN A 82 -4.39 1.23 5.38
C GLN A 82 -5.49 2.29 5.29
N ALA A 83 -5.64 2.94 4.13
CA ALA A 83 -6.73 3.88 3.91
C ALA A 83 -8.10 3.19 3.91
N SER A 84 -8.22 1.99 3.34
CA SER A 84 -9.43 1.17 3.35
C SER A 84 -9.80 0.73 4.77
N TYR A 85 -8.82 0.39 5.61
CA TYR A 85 -9.04 0.11 7.02
C TYR A 85 -9.59 1.31 7.78
N ALA A 86 -8.99 2.48 7.63
CA ALA A 86 -9.48 3.70 8.27
C ALA A 86 -10.90 4.08 7.79
N PHE A 87 -11.17 3.90 6.49
CA PHE A 87 -12.49 4.14 5.91
C PHE A 87 -13.54 3.19 6.48
N HIS A 88 -13.25 1.88 6.51
CA HIS A 88 -14.11 0.87 7.12
C HIS A 88 -14.44 1.22 8.58
N ASP A 89 -13.41 1.50 9.38
CA ASP A 89 -13.56 1.77 10.80
C ASP A 89 -14.42 3.02 11.04
N ALA A 90 -14.30 4.04 10.17
CA ALA A 90 -15.17 5.21 10.20
C ALA A 90 -16.63 4.89 9.83
N VAL A 91 -16.88 4.05 8.82
CA VAL A 91 -18.25 3.59 8.47
C VAL A 91 -18.88 2.82 9.63
N VAL A 92 -18.16 1.85 10.19
CA VAL A 92 -18.65 1.04 11.31
C VAL A 92 -18.89 1.88 12.55
N ALA A 93 -18.02 2.85 12.85
CA ALA A 93 -18.22 3.76 13.97
C ALA A 93 -19.47 4.64 13.81
N ALA A 94 -19.77 5.11 12.60
CA ALA A 94 -20.91 5.99 12.35
C ALA A 94 -22.24 5.27 12.19
N TYR A 95 -22.24 4.09 11.56
CA TYR A 95 -23.46 3.41 11.08
C TYR A 95 -23.57 1.94 11.52
N GLY A 96 -22.57 1.41 12.23
CA GLY A 96 -22.47 0.00 12.60
C GLY A 96 -22.13 -0.93 11.42
N GLU A 97 -21.95 -2.21 11.74
CA GLU A 97 -21.64 -3.27 10.76
C GLU A 97 -22.70 -3.40 9.65
N GLN A 98 -23.96 -3.15 9.97
CA GLN A 98 -25.04 -3.17 8.97
C GLN A 98 -24.87 -2.04 7.94
N GLY A 99 -24.41 -0.86 8.39
CA GLY A 99 -24.08 0.25 7.48
C GLY A 99 -22.95 -0.10 6.52
N TRP A 100 -21.92 -0.81 7.02
CA TRP A 100 -20.86 -1.34 6.17
C TRP A 100 -21.35 -2.38 5.16
N GLN A 101 -22.20 -3.31 5.59
CA GLN A 101 -22.79 -4.30 4.68
C GLN A 101 -23.62 -3.64 3.57
N LEU A 102 -24.40 -2.60 3.89
CA LEU A 102 -25.16 -1.84 2.90
C LEU A 102 -24.25 -1.07 1.94
N PHE A 103 -23.17 -0.49 2.45
CA PHE A 103 -22.13 0.13 1.62
C PHE A 103 -21.56 -0.87 0.61
N GLN A 104 -21.16 -2.06 1.06
CA GLN A 104 -20.60 -3.12 0.20
C GLN A 104 -21.61 -3.73 -0.77
N ALA A 105 -22.89 -3.79 -0.40
CA ALA A 105 -23.96 -4.32 -1.25
C ALA A 105 -24.38 -3.36 -2.37
N SER A 106 -23.96 -2.09 -2.31
CA SER A 106 -24.36 -1.07 -3.27
C SER A 106 -23.68 -1.23 -4.63
N LYS A 107 -24.33 -0.75 -5.69
CA LYS A 107 -23.75 -0.74 -7.04
C LYS A 107 -22.74 0.42 -7.14
N GLY A 108 -21.46 0.13 -7.32
CA GLY A 108 -20.41 1.14 -7.41
C GLY A 108 -19.01 0.57 -7.13
N ALA A 109 -18.09 1.45 -6.75
CA ALA A 109 -16.75 1.07 -6.32
C ALA A 109 -16.84 0.32 -4.97
N ARG A 110 -16.28 -0.90 -4.94
CA ARG A 110 -16.15 -1.68 -3.72
C ARG A 110 -14.87 -1.29 -3.01
N VAL A 111 -14.90 -1.32 -1.69
CA VAL A 111 -13.68 -1.19 -0.89
C VAL A 111 -13.39 -2.58 -0.34
N ASP A 112 -12.58 -3.33 -1.08
CA ASP A 112 -12.15 -4.64 -0.63
C ASP A 112 -11.15 -4.48 0.50
N LEU A 113 -11.39 -5.23 1.58
CA LEU A 113 -10.56 -5.20 2.77
C LEU A 113 -9.67 -6.41 2.74
N PHE A 114 -8.36 -6.16 2.82
CA PHE A 114 -7.42 -7.21 3.20
C PHE A 114 -7.86 -7.78 4.56
N PRO A 115 -7.86 -9.11 4.76
CA PRO A 115 -8.22 -9.68 6.04
C PRO A 115 -7.26 -9.24 7.14
N ARG A 116 -7.76 -8.87 8.31
CA ARG A 116 -6.94 -8.57 9.50
C ARG A 116 -6.61 -9.81 10.34
N ASP A 117 -7.20 -10.96 10.03
CA ASP A 117 -6.97 -12.22 10.76
C ASP A 117 -5.50 -12.66 10.60
N PRO A 118 -4.72 -12.79 11.71
CA PRO A 118 -3.33 -13.23 11.63
C PRO A 118 -3.17 -14.64 11.06
N ASN A 119 -4.23 -15.48 11.11
CA ASN A 119 -4.21 -16.82 10.53
C ASN A 119 -4.59 -16.82 9.04
N TRP A 120 -4.89 -15.67 8.44
CA TRP A 120 -5.29 -15.61 7.03
C TRP A 120 -4.23 -16.22 6.10
N THR A 121 -2.96 -15.95 6.38
CA THR A 121 -1.84 -16.50 5.60
C THR A 121 -1.75 -18.03 5.68
N ALA A 122 -2.34 -18.65 6.72
CA ALA A 122 -2.43 -20.09 6.82
C ALA A 122 -3.27 -20.70 5.68
N THR A 123 -4.24 -19.94 5.17
CA THR A 123 -5.16 -20.34 4.10
C THR A 123 -4.54 -20.29 2.71
N ILE A 124 -3.36 -19.68 2.56
CA ILE A 124 -2.65 -19.58 1.28
C ILE A 124 -2.02 -20.95 0.96
N THR A 125 -2.41 -21.49 -0.20
CA THR A 125 -1.77 -22.69 -0.75
C THR A 125 -0.47 -22.29 -1.42
N LEU A 126 0.64 -22.91 -1.00
CA LEU A 126 1.98 -22.66 -1.53
C LEU A 126 2.50 -23.88 -2.29
N ALA A 127 2.84 -23.69 -3.55
CA ALA A 127 3.60 -24.65 -4.34
C ALA A 127 5.07 -24.25 -4.32
N ARG A 128 5.93 -25.10 -3.71
CA ARG A 128 7.37 -24.85 -3.64
C ARG A 128 8.11 -25.61 -4.74
N LEU A 129 9.03 -24.93 -5.41
CA LEU A 129 9.91 -25.44 -6.45
C LEU A 129 11.35 -25.01 -6.15
N GLY A 130 12.05 -25.81 -5.33
CA GLY A 130 13.42 -25.50 -4.88
C GLY A 130 13.49 -24.22 -4.05
N ASP A 131 14.17 -23.21 -4.61
CA ASP A 131 14.36 -21.87 -4.05
C ASP A 131 13.30 -20.86 -4.53
N ALA A 132 12.25 -21.34 -5.21
CA ALA A 132 11.08 -20.55 -5.55
C ALA A 132 9.82 -21.13 -4.87
N ALA A 133 8.84 -20.27 -4.62
CA ALA A 133 7.50 -20.67 -4.22
C ALA A 133 6.45 -19.77 -4.86
N PHE A 134 5.31 -20.36 -5.16
CA PHE A 134 4.16 -19.67 -5.75
C PHE A 134 2.96 -19.89 -4.85
N GLY A 135 2.22 -18.82 -4.57
CA GLY A 135 1.01 -18.88 -3.74
C GLY A 135 -0.14 -18.14 -4.38
N TYR A 136 -1.36 -18.60 -4.15
CA TYR A 136 -2.56 -17.86 -4.55
C TYR A 136 -3.25 -17.32 -3.32
N LEU A 137 -3.54 -16.03 -3.33
CA LEU A 137 -4.48 -15.47 -2.37
C LEU A 137 -5.86 -16.05 -2.67
N ARG A 138 -6.64 -16.42 -1.64
CA ARG A 138 -7.98 -17.01 -1.84
C ARG A 138 -8.89 -16.10 -2.66
N THR A 139 -8.71 -14.80 -2.48
CA THR A 139 -9.43 -13.75 -3.18
C THR A 139 -8.89 -13.53 -4.58
N GLY A 140 -7.62 -13.86 -4.86
CA GLY A 140 -6.94 -13.44 -6.08
C GLY A 140 -6.63 -14.51 -7.12
N ARG A 141 -6.49 -14.04 -8.36
CA ARG A 141 -6.11 -14.86 -9.54
C ARG A 141 -4.61 -14.79 -9.83
N VAL A 142 -3.90 -13.87 -9.20
CA VAL A 142 -2.49 -13.62 -9.48
C VAL A 142 -1.64 -14.35 -8.45
N PRO A 143 -0.69 -15.18 -8.90
CA PRO A 143 0.19 -15.86 -7.99
C PRO A 143 1.16 -14.86 -7.33
N LEU A 144 1.25 -14.90 -6.01
CA LEU A 144 2.39 -14.38 -5.28
C LEU A 144 3.62 -15.20 -5.65
N HIS A 145 4.66 -14.52 -6.13
CA HIS A 145 5.93 -15.13 -6.44
C HIS A 145 6.94 -14.83 -5.33
N LEU A 146 7.53 -15.89 -4.78
CA LEU A 146 8.52 -15.83 -3.71
C LEU A 146 9.81 -16.50 -4.21
N SER A 147 10.96 -15.90 -3.92
CA SER A 147 12.27 -16.56 -4.09
C SER A 147 13.08 -16.49 -2.81
N ARG A 148 14.05 -17.38 -2.70
CA ARG A 148 15.11 -17.28 -1.71
C ARG A 148 16.20 -16.34 -2.23
N GLU A 149 16.46 -15.26 -1.50
CA GLU A 149 17.48 -14.26 -1.80
C GLU A 149 18.49 -14.21 -0.65
N GLY A 150 19.68 -14.76 -0.90
CA GLY A 150 20.69 -14.94 0.15
C GLY A 150 20.19 -15.86 1.27
N GLU A 151 20.10 -15.33 2.49
CA GLU A 151 19.72 -16.11 3.67
C GLU A 151 18.20 -16.20 3.89
N GLY A 152 17.40 -15.34 3.26
CA GLY A 152 15.96 -15.22 3.52
C GLY A 152 15.07 -15.40 2.28
N TRP A 153 13.77 -15.48 2.50
CA TRP A 153 12.77 -15.44 1.43
C TRP A 153 12.34 -14.00 1.15
N ARG A 154 11.95 -13.71 -0.10
CA ARG A 154 11.45 -12.41 -0.54
C ARG A 154 10.28 -12.55 -1.51
N LEU A 155 9.36 -11.60 -1.47
CA LEU A 155 8.24 -11.45 -2.40
C LEU A 155 8.68 -10.62 -3.61
N HIS A 156 8.35 -11.07 -4.81
CA HIS A 156 8.61 -10.31 -6.02
C HIS A 156 7.52 -9.26 -6.22
N ALA A 157 7.89 -7.98 -6.14
CA ALA A 157 6.96 -6.87 -6.35
C ALA A 157 6.46 -6.81 -7.81
N SER A 158 7.19 -7.39 -8.76
CA SER A 158 6.74 -7.57 -10.15
C SER A 158 5.42 -8.37 -10.25
N GLY A 159 5.16 -9.29 -9.31
CA GLY A 159 3.91 -10.03 -9.22
C GLY A 159 2.70 -9.17 -8.83
N LEU A 160 2.91 -7.95 -8.34
CA LEU A 160 1.85 -7.00 -8.05
C LEU A 160 1.46 -6.17 -9.28
N VAL A 161 2.26 -6.21 -10.35
CA VAL A 161 2.01 -5.42 -11.56
C VAL A 161 0.92 -6.10 -12.39
N PRO A 162 -0.20 -5.41 -12.68
CA PRO A 162 -1.22 -5.98 -13.55
C PRO A 162 -0.67 -6.33 -14.94
N PRO A 163 -1.14 -7.40 -15.60
CA PRO A 163 -0.75 -7.71 -16.96
C PRO A 163 -1.00 -6.52 -17.90
N GLY A 164 0.02 -6.13 -18.66
CA GLY A 164 -0.05 -4.99 -19.59
C GLY A 164 0.07 -3.60 -18.93
N PHE A 165 0.38 -3.53 -17.63
CA PHE A 165 0.58 -2.27 -16.92
C PHE A 165 2.06 -1.97 -16.65
N GLU A 166 2.35 -0.67 -16.56
CA GLU A 166 3.59 -0.19 -15.96
C GLU A 166 3.43 -0.05 -14.45
N ALA A 167 4.40 -0.52 -13.67
CA ALA A 167 4.37 -0.48 -12.21
C ALA A 167 4.13 0.94 -11.67
N LYS A 168 4.79 1.95 -12.27
CA LYS A 168 4.63 3.35 -11.90
C LYS A 168 3.20 3.85 -12.09
N ARG A 169 2.57 3.55 -13.24
CA ARG A 169 1.18 3.95 -13.51
C ARG A 169 0.22 3.27 -12.52
N ALA A 170 0.41 1.97 -12.27
CA ALA A 170 -0.36 1.24 -11.27
C ALA A 170 -0.21 1.84 -9.86
N ALA A 171 1.01 2.23 -9.46
CA ALA A 171 1.27 2.87 -8.18
C ALA A 171 0.55 4.22 -8.05
N ASP A 172 0.60 5.05 -9.09
CA ASP A 172 -0.09 6.34 -9.13
C ASP A 172 -1.60 6.18 -8.93
N TYR A 173 -2.21 5.15 -9.54
CA TYR A 173 -3.63 4.83 -9.34
C TYR A 173 -3.93 4.46 -7.88
N LEU A 174 -3.14 3.57 -7.28
CA LEU A 174 -3.34 3.16 -5.89
C LEU A 174 -3.15 4.31 -4.90
N PHE A 175 -2.15 5.18 -5.10
CA PHE A 175 -1.97 6.37 -4.26
C PHE A 175 -3.15 7.35 -4.35
N ARG A 176 -3.68 7.59 -5.56
CA ARG A 176 -4.87 8.43 -5.74
C ARG A 176 -6.07 7.83 -5.03
N TRP A 177 -6.23 6.51 -5.11
CA TRP A 177 -7.30 5.82 -4.41
C TRP A 177 -7.16 5.94 -2.88
N ALA A 178 -5.97 5.68 -2.34
CA ALA A 178 -5.68 5.87 -0.92
C ALA A 178 -5.98 7.31 -0.46
N ALA A 179 -5.60 8.32 -1.26
CA ALA A 179 -5.88 9.71 -0.98
C ALA A 179 -7.38 10.02 -0.96
N THR A 180 -8.15 9.52 -1.92
CA THR A 180 -9.61 9.65 -1.95
C THR A 180 -10.26 9.05 -0.69
N LEU A 181 -9.86 7.83 -0.30
CA LEU A 181 -10.38 7.19 0.91
C LEU A 181 -10.08 8.01 2.17
N ARG A 182 -8.88 8.57 2.29
CA ARG A 182 -8.50 9.46 3.40
C ARG A 182 -9.25 10.77 3.43
N GLU A 183 -9.58 11.32 2.26
CA GLU A 183 -10.39 12.55 2.15
C GLU A 183 -11.83 12.31 2.62
N LEU A 184 -12.34 11.11 2.39
CA LEU A 184 -13.74 10.76 2.65
C LEU A 184 -13.97 10.23 4.07
N ALA A 185 -13.04 9.45 4.61
CA ALA A 185 -13.14 8.86 5.95
C ALA A 185 -13.58 9.85 7.05
N PRO A 186 -13.00 11.06 7.20
CA PRO A 186 -13.40 11.99 8.25
C PRO A 186 -14.80 12.61 8.04
N LYS A 187 -15.36 12.56 6.81
CA LYS A 187 -16.68 13.13 6.48
C LYS A 187 -17.83 12.17 6.76
N ILE A 188 -17.52 10.92 7.12
CA ILE A 188 -18.52 9.88 7.41
C ILE A 188 -19.23 10.22 8.72
N GLY A 189 -20.57 10.17 8.72
CA GLY A 189 -21.40 10.48 9.89
C GLY A 189 -21.66 11.97 10.11
N GLU A 190 -21.09 12.87 9.31
CA GLU A 190 -21.42 14.30 9.38
C GLU A 190 -22.83 14.60 8.82
N LYS A 191 -23.55 15.55 9.44
CA LYS A 191 -24.96 15.93 9.15
C LYS A 191 -25.29 16.29 7.68
N ARG A 192 -24.32 16.33 6.77
CA ARG A 192 -24.50 16.61 5.33
C ARG A 192 -24.27 15.41 4.42
N VAL A 193 -23.83 14.28 4.97
CA VAL A 193 -23.46 13.10 4.22
C VAL A 193 -24.15 11.89 4.85
N GLU A 194 -25.44 11.75 4.57
CA GLU A 194 -26.13 10.46 4.74
C GLU A 194 -25.31 9.40 3.98
N ALA A 195 -25.18 8.19 4.53
CA ALA A 195 -24.31 7.13 3.99
C ALA A 195 -24.44 6.93 2.47
N GLU A 196 -25.66 7.08 1.96
CA GLU A 196 -26.01 7.01 0.53
C GLU A 196 -25.38 8.13 -0.33
N ARG A 197 -25.21 9.33 0.24
CA ARG A 197 -24.59 10.49 -0.39
C ARG A 197 -23.07 10.43 -0.33
N ALA A 198 -22.51 9.93 0.78
CA ALA A 198 -21.08 9.57 0.87
C ALA A 198 -20.75 8.59 -0.25
N ARG A 199 -21.57 7.54 -0.40
CA ARG A 199 -21.44 6.51 -1.42
C ARG A 199 -21.42 7.07 -2.84
N VAL A 200 -22.40 7.91 -3.21
CA VAL A 200 -22.45 8.53 -4.55
C VAL A 200 -21.22 9.41 -4.76
N GLN A 201 -20.82 10.19 -3.77
CA GLN A 201 -19.62 11.03 -3.85
C GLN A 201 -18.34 10.20 -4.03
N VAL A 202 -18.17 9.11 -3.27
CA VAL A 202 -17.02 8.19 -3.42
C VAL A 202 -16.98 7.64 -4.83
N THR A 203 -18.10 7.12 -5.32
CA THR A 203 -18.20 6.47 -6.62
C THR A 203 -18.01 7.48 -7.76
N GLU A 204 -18.61 8.67 -7.67
CA GLU A 204 -18.48 9.72 -8.67
C GLU A 204 -17.08 10.36 -8.69
N ASP A 205 -16.49 10.67 -7.54
CA ASP A 205 -15.11 11.18 -7.48
C ASP A 205 -14.11 10.10 -7.93
N PHE A 206 -14.38 8.83 -7.63
CA PHE A 206 -13.60 7.71 -8.11
C PHE A 206 -13.61 7.61 -9.64
N HIS A 207 -14.79 7.54 -10.26
CA HIS A 207 -14.92 7.51 -11.71
C HIS A 207 -14.40 8.79 -12.37
N ARG A 208 -14.57 9.96 -11.74
CA ARG A 208 -14.13 11.24 -12.31
C ARG A 208 -12.61 11.44 -12.24
N ARG A 209 -11.94 10.96 -11.18
CA ARG A 209 -10.52 11.23 -10.92
C ARG A 209 -9.57 10.09 -11.29
N ILE A 210 -10.05 8.85 -11.28
CA ILE A 210 -9.21 7.64 -11.38
C ILE A 210 -9.53 6.85 -12.66
N ALA A 211 -10.81 6.76 -13.05
CA ALA A 211 -11.24 6.06 -14.25
C ALA A 211 -12.05 6.98 -15.18
N PRO A 212 -11.43 8.02 -15.79
CA PRO A 212 -12.12 8.70 -16.88
C PRO A 212 -12.54 7.61 -17.86
N ALA A 213 -13.81 7.63 -18.28
CA ALA A 213 -14.48 6.59 -19.08
C ALA A 213 -13.77 6.23 -20.42
N GLU A 214 -12.61 6.83 -20.69
CA GLU A 214 -11.80 6.73 -21.89
C GLU A 214 -10.53 5.87 -21.70
N GLN A 215 -10.23 5.34 -20.50
CA GLN A 215 -9.05 4.49 -20.28
C GLN A 215 -9.44 3.06 -19.86
N PRO A 216 -9.71 2.15 -20.82
CA PRO A 216 -10.06 0.76 -20.54
C PRO A 216 -8.99 0.01 -19.72
N GLU A 217 -7.74 0.46 -19.80
CA GLU A 217 -6.64 -0.02 -18.97
C GLU A 217 -6.96 0.19 -17.48
N ALA A 218 -7.40 1.38 -17.06
CA ALA A 218 -7.61 1.70 -15.65
C ALA A 218 -8.69 0.81 -15.01
N ALA A 219 -9.75 0.48 -15.77
CA ALA A 219 -10.76 -0.48 -15.34
C ALA A 219 -10.20 -1.89 -15.15
N ALA A 220 -9.30 -2.35 -16.03
CA ALA A 220 -8.65 -3.65 -15.89
C ALA A 220 -7.68 -3.71 -14.70
N ALA A 221 -6.95 -2.63 -14.40
CA ALA A 221 -6.14 -2.55 -13.18
C ALA A 221 -7.01 -2.50 -11.91
N LEU A 222 -8.16 -1.83 -11.97
CA LEU A 222 -9.14 -1.83 -10.90
C LEU A 222 -9.72 -3.22 -10.65
N ASP A 223 -10.16 -3.91 -11.70
CA ASP A 223 -10.63 -5.28 -11.60
C ASP A 223 -9.52 -6.20 -11.07
N PHE A 224 -8.27 -5.95 -11.44
CA PHE A 224 -7.11 -6.66 -10.88
C PHE A 224 -6.94 -6.38 -9.38
N PHE A 225 -6.98 -5.13 -8.94
CA PHE A 225 -6.80 -4.79 -7.52
C PHE A 225 -8.03 -5.04 -6.64
N MET A 226 -9.24 -5.07 -7.21
CA MET A 226 -10.52 -5.30 -6.50
C MET A 226 -11.01 -6.74 -6.57
N MET A 227 -10.51 -7.57 -7.50
CA MET A 227 -10.74 -9.01 -7.46
C MET A 227 -9.63 -9.74 -6.68
N HIS A 228 -8.84 -9.07 -5.84
CA HIS A 228 -7.76 -9.64 -5.03
C HIS A 228 -7.90 -9.17 -3.58
#